data_AF-A0A6G4ZQP5-F1
#
_entry.id   AF-A0A6G4ZQP5-F1
#
_cell.length_a   1.000
_cell.length_b   1.000
_cell.length_c   1.000
_cell.angle_alpha   90.00
_cell.angle_beta   90.00
_cell.angle_gamma   90.00
#
_symmetry.space_group_name_H-M   'P 1'
#
loop_
_entity.id
_entity.type
_entity.pdbx_description
1 polymer ?
#
loop_
_entity_poly.entity_id
_entity_poly.type
_entity_poly.pdbx_seq_one_letter_code
_entity_poly.pdbx_strand_id
1 'polypeptide(L)'
;MEEDLCRRSALLPELEKQKYPLKDSTLLYTEDVQFFRYGRDRHYAFMKLPTSISVITSAAIDLNPAHLNGRNKSHTADAKYINDRQAFEEETSRRVYAQAWKAAQEGNEAVVFTAFGCGAFQNVPEIMAKIYKDVLESKFKGVFKNVTFAVIDDHNTKKPHNPRGNFQPFHEVFE
;
A
#
# COMPACT_ATOMS: atom_id res chain seq x y z
N MET A 1 6.38 -3.30 5.44
CA MET A 1 5.71 -3.92 4.27
C MET A 1 6.60 -3.74 3.06
N GLU A 2 6.89 -2.49 2.69
CA GLU A 2 7.94 -2.11 1.73
C GLU A 2 9.28 -2.78 2.05
N GLU A 3 9.73 -2.74 3.31
CA GLU A 3 11.01 -3.33 3.70
C GLU A 3 11.02 -4.86 3.57
N ASP A 4 9.86 -5.52 3.68
CA ASP A 4 9.76 -6.96 3.46
C ASP A 4 9.87 -7.29 1.96
N LEU A 5 9.20 -6.51 1.10
CA LEU A 5 9.34 -6.63 -0.36
C LEU A 5 10.79 -6.42 -0.80
N CYS A 6 11.44 -5.34 -0.32
CA CYS A 6 12.83 -5.03 -0.63
C CYS A 6 13.81 -6.10 -0.14
N ARG A 7 13.58 -6.69 1.05
CA ARG A 7 14.43 -7.78 1.56
C ARG A 7 14.36 -9.05 0.71
N ARG A 8 13.24 -9.26 0.00
CA ARG A 8 12.93 -10.53 -0.66
C ARG A 8 13.09 -10.52 -2.17
N SER A 9 13.38 -9.35 -2.73
CA SER A 9 13.31 -9.14 -4.16
C SER A 9 14.37 -8.18 -4.66
N ALA A 10 14.44 -8.04 -5.99
CA ALA A 10 15.28 -7.05 -6.67
C ALA A 10 14.65 -5.65 -6.72
N LEU A 11 13.63 -5.35 -5.89
CA LEU A 11 12.93 -4.07 -5.92
C LEU A 11 13.79 -2.90 -5.46
N LEU A 12 14.59 -3.07 -4.40
CA LEU A 12 15.34 -1.97 -3.79
C LEU A 12 16.24 -1.21 -4.78
N PRO A 13 17.07 -1.88 -5.61
CA PRO A 13 17.86 -1.19 -6.63
C PRO A 13 17.04 -0.34 -7.62
N GLU A 14 15.79 -0.72 -7.90
CA GLU A 14 14.90 0.06 -8.77
C GLU A 14 14.37 1.31 -8.06
N LEU A 15 14.08 1.19 -6.75
CA LEU A 15 13.66 2.31 -5.92
C LEU A 15 14.81 3.30 -5.69
N GLU A 16 16.04 2.84 -5.51
CA GLU A 16 17.22 3.69 -5.31
C GLU A 16 17.54 4.61 -6.50
N LYS A 17 17.00 4.32 -7.70
CA LYS A 17 17.07 5.22 -8.87
C LYS A 17 16.22 6.48 -8.69
N GLN A 18 15.32 6.51 -7.72
CA GLN A 18 14.38 7.59 -7.48
C GLN A 18 14.85 8.48 -6.34
N LYS A 19 14.41 9.74 -6.35
CA LYS A 19 14.65 10.64 -5.22
C LYS A 19 13.68 10.29 -4.10
N TYR A 20 14.21 9.78 -2.99
CA TYR A 20 13.45 9.50 -1.77
C TYR A 20 13.47 10.64 -0.76
N PRO A 21 12.38 10.85 0.01
CA PRO A 21 11.10 10.19 -0.14
C PRO A 21 10.41 10.58 -1.45
N LEU A 22 9.59 9.66 -1.99
CA LEU A 22 8.86 9.91 -3.23
C LEU A 22 8.03 11.18 -3.09
N LYS A 23 7.96 11.98 -4.16
CA LYS A 23 7.10 13.17 -4.17
C LYS A 23 5.64 12.76 -4.00
N ASP A 24 4.84 13.62 -3.39
CA ASP A 24 3.39 13.43 -3.30
C ASP A 24 2.80 13.01 -4.64
N SER A 25 1.82 12.11 -4.59
CA SER A 25 1.13 11.60 -5.79
C SER A 25 1.99 10.79 -6.76
N THR A 26 3.25 10.49 -6.43
CA THR A 26 4.09 9.65 -7.28
C THR A 26 3.63 8.20 -7.20
N LEU A 27 3.58 7.56 -8.37
CA LEU A 27 3.38 6.13 -8.53
C LEU A 27 4.47 5.60 -9.44
N LEU A 28 5.14 4.55 -8.99
CA LEU A 28 6.13 3.82 -9.78
C LEU A 28 5.56 2.46 -10.12
N TYR A 29 5.73 2.04 -11.37
CA TYR A 29 5.47 0.68 -11.82
C TYR A 29 6.82 0.06 -12.20
N THR A 30 7.21 -0.97 -11.47
CA THR A 30 8.43 -1.72 -11.73
C THR A 30 8.03 -3.11 -12.22
N GLU A 31 8.26 -3.35 -13.50
CA GLU A 31 7.95 -4.63 -14.13
C GLU A 31 8.98 -5.70 -13.73
N ASP A 32 8.55 -6.96 -13.75
CA ASP A 32 9.43 -8.13 -13.65
C ASP A 32 10.39 -8.17 -12.46
N VAL A 33 9.92 -7.72 -11.29
CA VAL A 33 10.73 -7.78 -10.08
C VAL A 33 10.92 -9.23 -9.67
N GLN A 34 12.18 -9.68 -9.63
CA GLN A 34 12.53 -11.02 -9.18
C GLN A 34 12.41 -11.14 -7.66
N PHE A 35 11.52 -12.00 -7.19
CA PHE A 35 11.42 -12.44 -5.79
C PHE A 35 12.18 -13.75 -5.60
N PHE A 36 13.18 -13.73 -4.73
CA PHE A 36 14.12 -14.83 -4.53
C PHE A 36 14.25 -15.29 -3.06
N ARG A 37 13.53 -14.66 -2.13
CA ARG A 37 13.44 -15.11 -0.72
C ARG A 37 12.02 -15.26 -0.23
N TYR A 38 11.82 -16.25 0.64
CA TYR A 38 10.60 -16.42 1.41
C TYR A 38 10.40 -15.28 2.43
N GLY A 39 9.21 -15.24 3.04
CA GLY A 39 8.86 -14.26 4.07
C GLY A 39 9.57 -14.50 5.40
N ARG A 40 9.20 -13.65 6.37
CA ARG A 40 9.65 -13.73 7.78
C ARG A 40 9.43 -15.11 8.40
N ASP A 41 8.35 -15.78 8.05
CA ASP A 41 7.96 -17.12 8.50
C ASP A 41 8.99 -18.20 8.15
N ARG A 42 9.81 -17.97 7.12
CA ARG A 42 10.92 -18.87 6.74
C ARG A 42 12.27 -18.18 6.83
N HIS A 43 12.40 -17.20 7.72
CA HIS A 43 13.65 -16.50 8.00
C HIS A 43 14.36 -15.96 6.74
N TYR A 44 13.59 -15.54 5.73
CA TYR A 44 14.14 -15.03 4.47
C TYR A 44 15.07 -16.03 3.74
N ALA A 45 14.85 -17.33 3.92
CA ALA A 45 15.55 -18.36 3.17
C ALA A 45 15.33 -18.18 1.66
N PHE A 46 16.33 -18.57 0.86
CA PHE A 46 16.23 -18.53 -0.59
C PHE A 46 15.11 -19.45 -1.10
N MET A 47 14.37 -18.97 -2.10
CA MET A 47 13.37 -19.76 -2.79
C MET A 47 14.04 -20.78 -3.70
N LYS A 48 13.47 -21.99 -3.78
CA LYS A 48 13.93 -23.01 -4.74
C LYS A 48 13.69 -22.58 -6.19
N LEU A 49 12.58 -21.86 -6.40
CA LEU A 49 12.16 -21.32 -7.69
C LEU A 49 11.81 -19.85 -7.47
N PRO A 50 12.68 -18.90 -7.86
CA PRO A 50 12.34 -17.48 -7.88
C PRO A 50 11.11 -17.21 -8.76
N THR A 51 10.43 -16.10 -8.52
CA THR A 51 9.22 -15.72 -9.27
C THR A 51 9.29 -14.25 -9.64
N SER A 52 8.82 -13.92 -10.85
CA SER A 52 8.72 -12.54 -11.34
C SER A 52 7.34 -11.97 -10.98
N ILE A 53 7.30 -10.77 -10.38
CA ILE A 53 6.06 -10.06 -10.06
C ILE A 53 6.28 -8.57 -10.34
N SER A 54 5.37 -7.94 -11.08
CA SER A 54 5.36 -6.48 -11.22
C SER A 54 4.90 -5.79 -9.93
N VAL A 55 5.58 -4.73 -9.52
CA VAL A 55 5.33 -4.01 -8.27
C VAL A 55 4.92 -2.57 -8.54
N ILE A 56 3.80 -2.17 -7.94
CA ILE A 56 3.41 -0.76 -7.86
C ILE A 56 3.89 -0.19 -6.53
N THR A 57 4.70 0.87 -6.59
CA THR A 57 5.16 1.61 -5.41
C THR A 57 4.47 2.97 -5.37
N SER A 58 3.77 3.25 -4.28
CA SER A 58 3.08 4.52 -4.02
C SER A 58 3.10 4.79 -2.52
N ALA A 59 3.26 6.04 -2.11
CA ALA A 59 3.21 6.42 -0.70
C ALA A 59 1.76 6.72 -0.29
N ALA A 60 1.32 6.21 0.87
CA ALA A 60 0.04 6.63 1.47
C ALA A 60 0.20 8.01 2.13
N ILE A 61 -0.91 8.67 2.45
CA ILE A 61 -0.89 9.91 3.23
C ILE A 61 -0.44 9.56 4.66
N ASP A 62 0.52 10.30 5.20
CA ASP A 62 0.99 10.09 6.57
C ASP A 62 0.14 10.87 7.58
N LEU A 63 -0.75 10.17 8.29
CA LEU A 63 -1.57 10.74 9.36
C LEU A 63 -0.94 10.61 10.74
N ASN A 64 0.28 10.06 10.85
CA ASN A 64 0.93 9.85 12.14
C ASN A 64 1.52 11.17 12.67
N PRO A 65 1.00 11.72 13.79
CA PRO A 65 1.48 13.00 14.31
C PRO A 65 2.96 12.95 14.76
N ALA A 66 3.48 11.76 15.10
CA ALA A 66 4.88 11.61 15.48
C ALA A 66 5.83 11.82 14.30
N HIS A 67 5.40 11.51 13.07
CA HIS A 67 6.19 11.74 11.86
C HIS A 67 6.13 13.22 11.44
N LEU A 68 4.96 13.84 11.60
CA LEU A 68 4.70 15.23 11.20
C LEU A 68 5.39 16.25 12.12
N ASN A 69 5.56 15.91 13.39
CA ASN A 69 6.25 16.74 14.38
C ASN A 69 7.77 16.43 14.50
N GLY A 70 8.28 15.52 13.67
CA GLY A 70 9.68 15.11 13.67
C GLY A 70 10.62 16.12 12.98
N ARG A 71 11.94 15.95 13.17
CA ARG A 71 12.97 16.77 12.48
C ARG A 71 13.00 16.55 10.96
N ASN A 72 12.44 15.43 10.48
CA ASN A 72 12.31 15.13 9.06
C ASN A 72 11.04 15.78 8.50
N LYS A 73 11.21 16.92 7.82
CA LYS A 73 10.12 17.68 7.19
C LYS A 73 9.49 17.00 5.96
N SER A 74 9.86 15.75 5.65
CA SER A 74 9.39 15.07 4.43
C SER A 74 7.89 14.81 4.41
N HIS A 75 7.25 14.72 5.58
CA HIS A 75 5.82 14.41 5.70
C HIS A 75 4.96 15.62 6.08
N THR A 76 5.54 16.80 6.33
CA THR A 76 4.78 17.95 6.87
C THR A 76 3.66 18.44 5.95
N ALA A 77 3.74 18.13 4.65
CA ALA A 77 2.69 18.46 3.68
C ALA A 77 1.38 17.69 3.94
N ASP A 78 1.45 16.50 4.54
CA ASP A 78 0.28 15.67 4.83
C ASP A 78 -0.52 16.16 6.04
N ALA A 79 0.06 17.06 6.86
CA ALA A 79 -0.62 17.59 8.04
C ALA A 79 -1.97 18.27 7.72
N LYS A 80 -2.15 18.77 6.49
CA LYS A 80 -3.42 19.34 6.03
C LYS A 80 -4.57 18.33 6.03
N TYR A 81 -4.29 17.03 5.92
CA TYR A 81 -5.28 15.97 5.86
C TYR A 81 -5.77 15.49 7.23
N ILE A 82 -5.06 15.79 8.33
CA ILE A 82 -5.43 15.32 9.67
C ILE A 82 -6.84 15.77 10.07
N ASN A 83 -7.16 17.02 9.75
CA ASN A 83 -8.44 17.63 10.14
C ASN A 83 -9.37 17.85 8.94
N ASP A 84 -8.99 17.37 7.75
CA ASP A 84 -9.77 17.50 6.52
C ASP A 84 -10.02 16.10 5.94
N ARG A 85 -11.06 15.47 6.50
CA ARG A 85 -11.46 14.12 6.10
C ARG A 85 -11.84 14.05 4.63
N GLN A 86 -12.49 15.09 4.10
CA GLN A 86 -12.90 15.10 2.70
C GLN A 86 -11.68 15.14 1.79
N ALA A 87 -10.73 16.05 2.03
CA ALA A 87 -9.50 16.13 1.25
C ALA A 87 -8.67 14.84 1.35
N PHE A 88 -8.65 14.19 2.52
CA PHE A 88 -8.00 12.89 2.73
C PHE A 88 -8.63 11.81 1.85
N GLU A 89 -9.96 11.65 1.92
CA GLU A 89 -10.69 10.61 1.17
C GLU A 89 -10.57 10.84 -0.34
N GLU A 90 -10.63 12.09 -0.81
CA GLU A 90 -10.47 12.46 -2.23
C GLU A 90 -9.07 12.10 -2.76
N GLU A 91 -8.01 12.55 -2.07
CA GLU A 91 -6.63 12.30 -2.49
C GLU A 91 -6.28 10.80 -2.40
N THR A 92 -6.76 10.12 -1.35
CA THR A 92 -6.56 8.68 -1.19
C THR A 92 -7.28 7.89 -2.28
N SER A 93 -8.52 8.26 -2.61
CA SER A 93 -9.27 7.67 -3.74
C SER A 93 -8.52 7.84 -5.05
N ARG A 94 -7.91 9.02 -5.29
CA ARG A 94 -7.08 9.27 -6.47
C ARG A 94 -5.83 8.38 -6.51
N ARG A 95 -5.15 8.17 -5.38
CA ARG A 95 -3.98 7.26 -5.28
C ARG A 95 -4.38 5.81 -5.52
N VAL A 96 -5.45 5.34 -4.89
CA VAL A 96 -5.98 3.98 -5.08
C VAL A 96 -6.44 3.75 -6.52
N TYR A 97 -7.13 4.73 -7.12
CA TYR A 97 -7.47 4.71 -8.54
C TYR A 97 -6.22 4.60 -9.41
N ALA A 98 -5.18 5.39 -9.16
CA ALA A 98 -3.95 5.34 -9.94
C ALA A 98 -3.25 3.97 -9.84
N GLN A 99 -3.27 3.32 -8.68
CA GLN A 99 -2.75 1.96 -8.49
C GLN A 99 -3.48 0.95 -9.37
N ALA A 100 -4.81 0.89 -9.25
CA ALA A 100 -5.63 -0.02 -10.05
C ALA A 100 -5.54 0.31 -11.56
N TRP A 101 -5.61 1.59 -11.91
CA TRP A 101 -5.49 2.05 -13.30
C TRP A 101 -4.16 1.62 -13.92
N LYS A 102 -3.04 1.81 -13.21
CA LYS A 102 -1.73 1.42 -13.73
C LYS A 102 -1.61 -0.08 -13.90
N ALA A 103 -2.09 -0.88 -12.93
CA ALA A 103 -2.09 -2.33 -13.07
C ALA A 103 -2.89 -2.79 -14.31
N ALA A 104 -4.08 -2.23 -14.50
CA ALA A 104 -4.94 -2.53 -15.64
C ALA A 104 -4.33 -2.07 -16.98
N GLN A 105 -3.72 -0.88 -17.01
CA GLN A 105 -3.04 -0.34 -18.19
C GLN A 105 -1.94 -1.29 -18.69
N GLU A 106 -1.17 -1.87 -17.76
CA GLU A 106 -0.07 -2.80 -18.05
C GLU A 106 -0.55 -4.24 -18.28
N GLY A 107 -1.86 -4.47 -18.39
CA GLY A 107 -2.43 -5.78 -18.70
C GLY A 107 -2.38 -6.80 -17.56
N ASN A 108 -2.17 -6.36 -16.31
CA ASN A 108 -2.20 -7.26 -15.16
C ASN A 108 -3.64 -7.75 -14.93
N GLU A 109 -3.84 -9.06 -15.03
CA GLU A 109 -5.15 -9.68 -14.82
C GLU A 109 -5.43 -10.00 -13.34
N ALA A 110 -4.40 -9.96 -12.48
CA ALA A 110 -4.51 -10.21 -11.05
C ALA A 110 -3.73 -9.17 -10.26
N VAL A 111 -4.32 -8.70 -9.15
CA VAL A 111 -3.71 -7.68 -8.29
C VAL A 111 -3.77 -8.09 -6.82
N VAL A 112 -2.69 -7.82 -6.11
CA VAL A 112 -2.59 -7.99 -4.66
C VAL A 112 -2.42 -6.61 -4.02
N PHE A 113 -3.45 -6.14 -3.35
CA PHE A 113 -3.42 -4.93 -2.55
C PHE A 113 -3.11 -5.23 -1.09
N THR A 114 -2.92 -4.17 -0.31
CA THR A 114 -2.61 -4.25 1.12
C THR A 114 -3.48 -3.27 1.90
N ALA A 115 -3.45 -3.31 3.23
CA ALA A 115 -4.04 -2.26 4.06
C ALA A 115 -3.21 -0.97 3.98
N PHE A 116 -3.27 -0.31 2.82
CA PHE A 116 -2.42 0.81 2.44
C PHE A 116 -2.50 1.95 3.47
N GLY A 117 -1.35 2.38 4.00
CA GLY A 117 -1.28 3.43 5.03
C GLY A 117 -1.75 3.04 6.44
N CYS A 118 -2.34 1.85 6.65
CA CYS A 118 -3.00 1.46 7.91
C CYS A 118 -2.03 0.96 9.01
N GLY A 119 -0.73 1.21 8.84
CA GLY A 119 0.32 0.82 9.79
C GLY A 119 1.02 2.06 10.34
N ALA A 120 2.29 2.23 9.98
CA ALA A 120 3.11 3.35 10.44
C ALA A 120 2.50 4.74 10.17
N PHE A 121 1.71 4.88 9.10
CA PHE A 121 1.05 6.13 8.69
C PHE A 121 -0.35 6.33 9.30
N GLN A 122 -0.80 5.40 10.15
CA GLN A 122 -2.02 5.53 10.96
C GLN A 122 -3.32 5.86 10.18
N ASN A 123 -3.44 5.42 8.93
CA ASN A 123 -4.71 5.54 8.21
C ASN A 123 -5.74 4.60 8.85
N VAL A 124 -7.01 5.00 8.87
CA VAL A 124 -8.10 4.21 9.45
C VAL A 124 -8.48 3.07 8.49
N PRO A 125 -8.35 1.79 8.88
CA PRO A 125 -8.56 0.66 7.97
C PRO A 125 -9.98 0.59 7.41
N GLU A 126 -11.00 0.92 8.20
CA GLU A 126 -12.39 0.96 7.75
C GLU A 126 -12.62 1.96 6.62
N ILE A 127 -11.94 3.12 6.66
CA ILE A 127 -12.03 4.14 5.61
C ILE A 127 -11.27 3.66 4.37
N MET A 128 -10.06 3.15 4.54
CA MET A 128 -9.25 2.63 3.44
C MET A 128 -9.93 1.48 2.68
N ALA A 129 -10.52 0.53 3.40
CA ALA A 129 -11.23 -0.60 2.80
C ALA A 129 -12.42 -0.11 1.95
N LYS A 130 -13.20 0.86 2.45
CA LYS A 130 -14.32 1.46 1.71
C LYS A 130 -13.85 2.17 0.44
N ILE A 131 -12.78 2.97 0.52
CA ILE A 131 -12.20 3.64 -0.66
C ILE A 131 -11.78 2.62 -1.73
N TYR A 132 -11.10 1.54 -1.33
CA TYR A 132 -10.75 0.46 -2.25
C TYR A 132 -11.99 -0.16 -2.89
N LYS A 133 -13.03 -0.48 -2.11
CA LYS A 133 -14.27 -1.06 -2.62
C LYS A 133 -14.93 -0.13 -3.64
N ASP A 134 -15.10 1.15 -3.30
CA ASP A 134 -15.74 2.13 -4.17
C ASP A 134 -14.98 2.30 -5.49
N VAL A 135 -13.65 2.41 -5.45
CA VAL A 135 -12.82 2.51 -6.66
C VAL A 135 -12.93 1.26 -7.53
N LEU A 136 -12.80 0.08 -6.92
CA LEU A 136 -12.82 -1.20 -7.64
C LEU A 136 -14.19 -1.47 -8.26
N GLU A 137 -15.28 -1.26 -7.54
CA GLU A 137 -16.64 -1.52 -8.02
C GLU A 137 -17.11 -0.49 -9.06
N SER A 138 -16.70 0.78 -8.93
CA SER A 138 -17.15 1.84 -9.83
C SER A 138 -16.33 1.96 -11.12
N LYS A 139 -15.02 1.65 -11.08
CA LYS A 139 -14.10 1.87 -12.22
C LYS A 139 -13.45 0.61 -12.76
N PHE A 140 -13.33 -0.45 -11.96
CA PHE A 140 -12.56 -1.65 -12.30
C PHE A 140 -13.36 -2.96 -12.21
N LYS A 141 -14.69 -2.87 -12.19
CA LYS A 141 -15.56 -4.05 -12.16
C LYS A 141 -15.35 -4.90 -13.41
N GLY A 142 -14.92 -6.14 -13.21
CA GLY A 142 -14.63 -7.08 -14.29
C GLY A 142 -13.30 -6.83 -15.03
N VAL A 143 -12.49 -5.86 -14.60
CA VAL A 143 -11.17 -5.59 -15.20
C VAL A 143 -10.14 -6.62 -14.76
N PHE A 144 -10.07 -6.90 -13.46
CA PHE A 144 -9.18 -7.92 -12.91
C PHE A 144 -9.94 -9.25 -12.76
N LYS A 145 -9.30 -10.34 -13.18
CA LYS A 145 -9.77 -11.71 -12.91
C LYS A 145 -9.70 -12.04 -11.42
N ASN A 146 -8.66 -11.55 -10.74
CA ASN A 146 -8.47 -11.76 -9.31
C ASN A 146 -8.03 -10.47 -8.61
N VAL A 147 -8.72 -10.13 -7.53
CA VAL A 147 -8.31 -9.06 -6.60
C VAL A 147 -8.14 -9.70 -5.23
N THR A 148 -6.95 -9.55 -4.63
CA THR A 148 -6.66 -10.08 -3.30
C THR A 148 -6.15 -8.96 -2.39
N PHE A 149 -6.63 -8.91 -1.16
CA PHE A 149 -6.08 -8.03 -0.12
C PHE A 149 -5.21 -8.85 0.83
N ALA A 150 -3.89 -8.70 0.72
CA ALA A 150 -2.93 -9.31 1.64
C ALA A 150 -2.78 -8.41 2.87
N VAL A 151 -3.70 -8.56 3.83
CA VAL A 151 -3.74 -7.74 5.05
C VAL A 151 -3.02 -8.43 6.20
N ILE A 152 -2.06 -7.72 6.78
CA ILE A 152 -1.22 -8.22 7.88
C ILE A 152 -1.61 -7.50 9.17
N ASP A 153 -1.90 -8.28 10.21
CA ASP A 153 -2.00 -7.80 11.58
C ASP A 153 -0.68 -8.08 12.32
N ASP A 154 0.12 -7.04 12.54
CA ASP A 154 1.39 -7.13 13.27
C ASP A 154 1.44 -6.18 14.48
N HIS A 155 2.64 -5.85 14.97
CA HIS A 155 2.82 -4.94 16.10
C HIS A 155 2.26 -3.52 15.89
N ASN A 156 1.92 -3.14 14.66
CA ASN A 156 1.27 -1.87 14.31
C ASN A 156 -0.26 -1.93 14.36
N THR A 157 -0.85 -3.08 14.71
CA THR A 157 -2.31 -3.23 14.83
C THR A 157 -2.78 -3.22 16.28
N LYS A 158 -4.10 -3.10 16.47
CA LYS A 158 -4.75 -2.99 17.79
C LYS A 158 -4.23 -1.77 18.56
N LYS A 159 -3.95 -0.68 17.84
CA LYS A 159 -3.57 0.63 18.37
C LYS A 159 -4.81 1.54 18.40
N PRO A 160 -4.74 2.73 19.00
CA PRO A 160 -5.87 3.66 19.03
C PRO A 160 -6.47 3.99 17.65
N HIS A 161 -5.65 4.03 16.59
CA HIS A 161 -6.11 4.31 15.23
C HIS A 161 -6.70 3.10 14.48
N ASN A 162 -6.48 1.87 14.98
CA ASN A 162 -6.95 0.61 14.37
C ASN A 162 -7.27 -0.46 15.44
N PRO A 163 -8.23 -0.21 16.35
CA PRO A 163 -8.45 -1.05 17.54
C PRO A 163 -8.86 -2.49 17.19
N ARG A 164 -9.50 -2.70 16.03
CA ARG A 164 -9.93 -4.01 15.53
C ARG A 164 -8.89 -4.72 14.66
N GLY A 165 -7.69 -4.14 14.57
CA GLY A 165 -6.68 -4.52 13.58
C GLY A 165 -7.02 -4.07 12.17
N ASN A 166 -6.22 -4.51 11.21
CA ASN A 166 -6.37 -4.16 9.80
C ASN A 166 -7.20 -5.22 9.07
N PHE A 167 -7.07 -6.50 9.45
CA PHE A 167 -7.75 -7.60 8.76
C PHE A 167 -9.27 -7.50 8.83
N GLN A 168 -9.83 -7.39 10.03
CA GLN A 168 -11.29 -7.42 10.23
C GLN A 168 -12.02 -6.33 9.42
N PRO A 169 -11.60 -5.05 9.41
CA PRO A 169 -12.22 -4.02 8.58
C PRO A 169 -12.22 -4.32 7.08
N PHE A 170 -11.13 -4.87 6.55
CA PHE A 170 -11.08 -5.25 5.13
C PHE A 170 -11.97 -6.46 4.85
N HIS A 171 -11.98 -7.45 5.75
CA HIS A 171 -12.83 -8.63 5.61
C HIS A 171 -14.33 -8.25 5.54
N GLU A 172 -14.82 -7.47 6.50
CA GLU A 172 -16.24 -7.05 6.55
C GLU A 172 -16.69 -6.22 5.33
N VAL A 173 -15.76 -5.54 4.67
CA VAL A 173 -16.08 -4.71 3.49
C VAL A 173 -16.15 -5.55 2.21
N PHE A 174 -15.37 -6.62 2.11
CA PHE A 174 -15.22 -7.44 0.91
C PHE A 174 -15.85 -8.85 1.00
N GLU A 175 -16.48 -9.21 2.13
CA GLU A 175 -17.51 -10.26 2.20
C GLU A 175 -18.83 -9.80 1.56
#